data_AF-A0A5E6NSX4-F1
#
_entry.id   AF-A0A5E6NSX4-F1
#
_cell.length_a   1.000
_cell.length_b   1.000
_cell.length_c   1.000
_cell.angle_alpha   90.00
_cell.angle_beta   90.00
_cell.angle_gamma   90.00
#
_symmetry.space_group_name_H-M   'P 1'
#
loop_
_entity.id
_entity.type
_entity.pdbx_description
1 polymer ?
#
loop_
_entity_poly.entity_id
_entity_poly.type
_entity_poly.pdbx_seq_one_letter_code
_entity_poly.pdbx_strand_id
1 'polypeptide(L)'
;MISKNNSTIAASEGCSNCINDAWDDMGYRMSILPAESFFSNCVFLVEGPSELLFYQELATITGIDLDYYNITILSVDGIQFEVYTSILNALEIPWVMRTDNDVSKVPCKDEKNLAGINRCMKIAGKVPYPPKDLITTANTVVKDGTWLNASDKINPKGIYLSKIDLESDLALEMPIELMAYTKKDNIDDSVKYIQTKKAIRMREFLLQNKAKLKDIQMGELIKPLNHAKQIVEGLHRDA
;
A
#
# COMPACT_ATOMS: atom_id res chain seq x y z
N MET A 1 -9.77 -21.52 -4.68
CA MET A 1 -10.75 -22.46 -4.09
C MET A 1 -10.97 -22.04 -2.67
N ILE A 2 -12.21 -21.74 -2.28
CA ILE A 2 -12.52 -21.30 -0.91
C ILE A 2 -13.12 -22.50 -0.17
N SER A 3 -12.55 -22.83 0.99
CA SER A 3 -13.13 -23.82 1.90
C SER A 3 -14.12 -23.12 2.81
N LYS A 4 -15.40 -23.49 2.72
CA LYS A 4 -16.43 -23.07 3.67
C LYS A 4 -17.24 -24.30 4.05
N ASN A 5 -17.38 -24.57 5.36
CA ASN A 5 -18.16 -25.69 5.89
C ASN A 5 -17.87 -27.05 5.23
N ASN A 6 -16.59 -27.45 5.16
CA ASN A 6 -16.18 -28.75 4.61
C ASN A 6 -16.59 -28.99 3.14
N SER A 7 -16.86 -27.92 2.40
CA SER A 7 -17.18 -27.95 0.97
C SER A 7 -16.23 -27.02 0.19
N THR A 8 -15.77 -27.49 -0.96
CA THR A 8 -14.95 -26.71 -1.90
C THR A 8 -15.90 -25.94 -2.81
N ILE A 9 -16.01 -24.63 -2.63
CA ILE A 9 -16.84 -23.79 -3.48
C ILE A 9 -15.91 -23.05 -4.45
N ALA A 10 -16.28 -23.05 -5.74
CA ALA A 10 -15.61 -22.21 -6.72
C ALA A 10 -15.88 -20.74 -6.37
N ALA A 11 -14.85 -19.88 -6.38
CA ALA A 11 -15.04 -18.45 -6.19
C ALA A 11 -16.11 -17.95 -7.19
N SER A 12 -17.02 -17.09 -6.70
CA SER A 12 -18.11 -16.52 -7.49
C SER A 12 -18.97 -17.56 -8.24
N GLU A 13 -19.37 -18.65 -7.56
CA GLU A 13 -20.28 -19.68 -8.09
C GLU A 13 -19.84 -20.36 -9.40
N GLY A 14 -18.54 -20.32 -9.74
CA GLY A 14 -18.05 -20.86 -11.01
C GLY A 14 -18.37 -19.96 -12.21
N CYS A 15 -18.39 -18.64 -12.02
CA CYS A 15 -18.63 -17.67 -13.10
C CYS A 15 -17.51 -17.65 -14.15
N SER A 16 -17.53 -18.61 -15.08
CA SER A 16 -16.70 -18.58 -16.30
C SER A 16 -16.96 -17.33 -17.14
N ASN A 17 -18.17 -16.75 -17.06
CA ASN A 17 -18.57 -15.64 -17.93
C ASN A 17 -18.15 -14.26 -17.40
N CYS A 18 -18.25 -13.99 -16.08
CA CYS A 18 -17.75 -12.72 -15.52
C CYS A 18 -16.22 -12.67 -15.48
N ILE A 19 -15.60 -13.84 -15.35
CA ILE A 19 -14.18 -14.05 -15.61
C ILE A 19 -13.94 -13.77 -17.09
N ASN A 20 -14.57 -14.43 -18.05
CA ASN A 20 -14.32 -14.15 -19.48
C ASN A 20 -14.47 -12.69 -19.88
N ASP A 21 -15.48 -11.96 -19.42
CA ASP A 21 -15.64 -10.54 -19.77
C ASP A 21 -14.55 -9.65 -19.12
N ALA A 22 -14.20 -9.89 -17.86
CA ALA A 22 -13.08 -9.22 -17.21
C ALA A 22 -11.73 -9.64 -17.82
N TRP A 23 -11.62 -10.88 -18.30
CA TRP A 23 -10.41 -11.49 -18.84
C TRP A 23 -10.18 -11.14 -20.31
N ASP A 24 -11.23 -10.91 -21.10
CA ASP A 24 -11.17 -10.42 -22.48
C ASP A 24 -10.78 -8.93 -22.52
N ASP A 25 -11.28 -8.12 -21.56
CA ASP A 25 -10.77 -6.75 -21.34
C ASP A 25 -9.31 -6.74 -20.81
N MET A 26 -8.84 -7.86 -20.25
CA MET A 26 -7.50 -8.05 -19.67
C MET A 26 -6.56 -8.91 -20.53
N GLY A 27 -6.96 -9.38 -21.73
CA GLY A 27 -6.28 -10.43 -22.49
C GLY A 27 -4.83 -10.12 -22.90
N TYR A 28 -4.44 -8.84 -22.90
CA TYR A 28 -3.04 -8.40 -23.13
C TYR A 28 -2.16 -8.37 -21.87
N ARG A 29 -2.69 -8.73 -20.69
CA ARG A 29 -2.06 -8.48 -19.37
C ARG A 29 -2.00 -9.72 -18.46
N MET A 30 -2.03 -10.92 -19.04
CA MET A 30 -1.95 -12.24 -18.39
C MET A 30 -0.73 -12.47 -17.46
N SER A 31 0.22 -11.52 -17.35
CA SER A 31 1.47 -11.64 -16.57
C SER A 31 1.59 -10.60 -15.44
N ILE A 32 0.49 -9.95 -15.01
CA ILE A 32 0.56 -8.87 -14.01
C ILE A 32 0.58 -9.40 -12.57
N LEU A 33 -0.14 -10.49 -12.28
CA LEU A 33 -0.15 -11.13 -10.96
C LEU A 33 0.78 -12.36 -10.96
N PRO A 34 1.80 -12.41 -10.09
CA PRO A 34 2.56 -13.61 -9.82
C PRO A 34 1.65 -14.76 -9.41
N ALA A 35 2.02 -15.99 -9.81
CA ALA A 35 1.24 -17.20 -9.50
C ALA A 35 0.97 -17.36 -7.98
N GLU A 36 1.91 -16.92 -7.15
CA GLU A 36 1.81 -16.93 -5.69
C GLU A 36 0.58 -16.15 -5.19
N SER A 37 0.24 -15.02 -5.83
CA SER A 37 -0.89 -14.18 -5.43
C SER A 37 -2.25 -14.88 -5.54
N PHE A 38 -2.37 -15.93 -6.37
CA PHE A 38 -3.61 -16.71 -6.52
C PHE A 38 -3.86 -17.66 -5.34
N PHE A 39 -2.82 -17.94 -4.56
CA PHE A 39 -2.88 -18.86 -3.43
C PHE A 39 -2.77 -18.15 -2.09
N SER A 40 -2.52 -16.84 -2.07
CA SER A 40 -2.39 -16.05 -0.85
C SER A 40 -3.72 -15.97 -0.08
N ASN A 41 -3.65 -16.00 1.25
CA ASN A 41 -4.79 -15.68 2.11
C ASN A 41 -5.09 -14.17 2.13
N CYS A 42 -4.08 -13.34 1.85
CA CYS A 42 -4.23 -11.91 1.61
C CYS A 42 -3.08 -11.39 0.73
N VAL A 43 -3.36 -10.44 -0.17
CA VAL A 43 -2.34 -9.75 -0.96
C VAL A 43 -2.15 -8.32 -0.45
N PHE A 44 -0.91 -7.94 -0.11
CA PHE A 44 -0.56 -6.58 0.29
C PHE A 44 0.10 -5.85 -0.89
N LEU A 45 -0.67 -5.00 -1.56
CA LEU A 45 -0.22 -4.19 -2.68
C LEU A 45 0.56 -2.95 -2.22
N VAL A 46 1.74 -2.73 -2.78
CA VAL A 46 2.58 -1.56 -2.51
C VAL A 46 3.00 -0.90 -3.82
N GLU A 47 3.35 0.38 -3.78
CA GLU A 47 3.58 1.18 -4.98
C GLU A 47 4.83 0.79 -5.77
N GLY A 48 5.91 0.44 -5.05
CA GLY A 48 7.20 0.20 -5.65
C GLY A 48 8.09 -0.79 -4.87
N PRO A 49 9.32 -1.01 -5.39
CA PRO A 49 10.27 -1.94 -4.79
C PRO A 49 10.81 -1.47 -3.43
N SER A 50 10.79 -0.17 -3.16
CA SER A 50 11.25 0.38 -1.87
C SER A 50 10.32 -0.03 -0.73
N GLU A 51 9.01 0.07 -0.97
CA GLU A 51 7.95 -0.34 -0.04
C GLU A 51 7.97 -1.85 0.15
N LEU A 52 8.17 -2.63 -0.93
CA LEU A 52 8.28 -4.08 -0.85
C LEU A 52 9.38 -4.51 0.13
N LEU A 53 10.59 -3.97 -0.05
CA LEU A 53 11.73 -4.23 0.83
C LEU A 53 11.47 -3.78 2.27
N PHE A 54 10.87 -2.59 2.43
CA PHE A 54 10.53 -2.05 3.74
C PHE A 54 9.55 -2.96 4.50
N TYR A 55 8.47 -3.38 3.86
CA TYR A 55 7.44 -4.19 4.52
C TYR A 55 7.89 -5.62 4.80
N GLN A 56 8.75 -6.22 3.96
CA GLN A 56 9.37 -7.53 4.24
C GLN A 56 10.24 -7.48 5.51
N GLU A 57 11.10 -6.48 5.64
CA GLU A 57 11.94 -6.30 6.82
C GLU A 57 11.11 -5.94 8.05
N LEU A 58 10.09 -5.09 7.88
CA LEU A 58 9.18 -4.73 8.96
C LEU A 58 8.41 -5.94 9.51
N ALA A 59 7.90 -6.81 8.63
CA ALA A 59 7.23 -8.05 9.03
C ALA A 59 8.16 -8.94 9.85
N THR A 60 9.40 -9.14 9.38
CA THR A 60 10.43 -9.93 10.07
C THR A 60 10.70 -9.40 11.49
N ILE A 61 10.83 -8.08 11.64
CA ILE A 61 11.22 -7.44 12.91
C ILE A 61 10.05 -7.38 13.91
N THR A 62 8.84 -7.25 13.39
CA THR A 62 7.60 -7.26 14.20
C THR A 62 7.11 -8.65 14.53
N GLY A 63 7.74 -9.71 13.99
CA GLY A 63 7.35 -11.09 14.22
C GLY A 63 6.08 -11.49 13.48
N ILE A 64 5.73 -10.78 12.41
CA ILE A 64 4.64 -11.14 11.51
C ILE A 64 5.23 -12.08 10.46
N ASP A 65 4.98 -13.37 10.63
CA ASP A 65 5.41 -14.42 9.72
C ASP A 65 4.53 -14.42 8.46
N LEU A 66 5.00 -13.76 7.40
CA LEU A 66 4.27 -13.64 6.14
C LEU A 66 3.94 -15.00 5.51
N ASP A 67 4.81 -15.99 5.68
CA ASP A 67 4.62 -17.33 5.11
C ASP A 67 3.55 -18.09 5.91
N TYR A 68 3.58 -18.00 7.24
CA TYR A 68 2.55 -18.61 8.11
C TYR A 68 1.16 -18.03 7.84
N TYR A 69 1.03 -16.71 7.71
CA TYR A 69 -0.24 -16.06 7.34
C TYR A 69 -0.51 -16.14 5.83
N ASN A 70 0.41 -16.67 5.03
CA ASN A 70 0.33 -16.73 3.57
C ASN A 70 -0.09 -15.39 2.95
N ILE A 71 0.60 -14.33 3.41
CA ILE A 71 0.42 -12.94 2.95
C ILE A 71 1.51 -12.65 1.92
N THR A 72 1.10 -12.34 0.69
CA THR A 72 2.04 -11.97 -0.37
C THR A 72 2.09 -10.45 -0.51
N ILE A 73 3.27 -9.84 -0.35
CA ILE A 73 3.49 -8.42 -0.63
C ILE A 73 3.86 -8.27 -2.10
N LEU A 74 3.18 -7.38 -2.81
CA LEU A 74 3.33 -7.22 -4.26
C LEU A 74 3.49 -5.74 -4.64
N SER A 75 4.56 -5.43 -5.37
CA SER A 75 4.75 -4.12 -6.00
C SER A 75 3.89 -4.00 -7.26
N VAL A 76 3.11 -2.92 -7.38
CA VAL A 76 2.28 -2.65 -8.56
C VAL A 76 2.96 -1.73 -9.59
N ASP A 77 4.23 -1.38 -9.34
CA ASP A 77 5.08 -0.51 -10.16
C ASP A 77 4.33 0.74 -10.69
N GLY A 78 3.67 1.46 -9.78
CA GLY A 78 2.95 2.72 -10.04
C GLY A 78 1.43 2.64 -9.88
N ILE A 79 0.66 3.18 -10.84
CA ILE A 79 -0.76 3.56 -10.67
C ILE A 79 -1.74 2.39 -10.95
N GLN A 80 -1.23 1.17 -11.16
CA GLN A 80 -2.05 0.04 -11.60
C GLN A 80 -2.90 -0.59 -10.50
N PHE A 81 -2.95 -0.01 -9.29
CA PHE A 81 -3.75 -0.51 -8.16
C PHE A 81 -5.20 -0.85 -8.53
N GLU A 82 -5.85 -0.08 -9.41
CA GLU A 82 -7.22 -0.35 -9.85
C GLU A 82 -7.33 -1.69 -10.60
N VAL A 83 -6.35 -2.03 -11.43
CA VAL A 83 -6.32 -3.31 -12.16
C VAL A 83 -6.10 -4.46 -11.19
N TYR A 84 -5.09 -4.35 -10.32
CA TYR A 84 -4.78 -5.38 -9.33
C TYR A 84 -5.97 -5.64 -8.38
N THR A 85 -6.55 -4.58 -7.81
CA THR A 85 -7.70 -4.71 -6.90
C THR A 85 -8.93 -5.28 -7.60
N SER A 86 -9.18 -4.92 -8.87
CA SER A 86 -10.29 -5.50 -9.64
C SER A 86 -10.12 -7.00 -9.84
N ILE A 87 -8.91 -7.46 -10.18
CA ILE A 87 -8.63 -8.89 -10.36
C ILE A 87 -8.76 -9.63 -9.01
N LEU A 88 -8.16 -9.11 -7.94
CA LEU A 88 -8.23 -9.73 -6.63
C LEU A 88 -9.67 -9.80 -6.10
N ASN A 89 -10.48 -8.77 -6.34
CA ASN A 89 -11.91 -8.78 -6.03
C ASN A 89 -12.66 -9.86 -6.82
N ALA A 90 -12.39 -10.01 -8.12
CA ALA A 90 -13.03 -11.03 -8.96
C ALA A 90 -12.63 -12.47 -8.55
N LEU A 91 -11.43 -12.63 -7.98
CA LEU A 91 -10.94 -13.90 -7.44
C LEU A 91 -11.33 -14.13 -5.97
N GLU A 92 -12.03 -13.18 -5.35
CA GLU A 92 -12.38 -13.19 -3.93
C GLU A 92 -11.16 -13.33 -3.00
N ILE A 93 -10.02 -12.78 -3.42
CA ILE A 93 -8.77 -12.76 -2.66
C ILE A 93 -8.71 -11.45 -1.87
N PRO A 94 -8.70 -11.49 -0.53
CA PRO A 94 -8.59 -10.29 0.28
C PRO A 94 -7.29 -9.55 0.01
N TRP A 95 -7.33 -8.23 0.15
CA TRP A 95 -6.17 -7.40 -0.11
C TRP A 95 -6.11 -6.18 0.80
N VAL A 96 -4.90 -5.68 0.97
CA VAL A 96 -4.58 -4.39 1.57
C VAL A 96 -3.70 -3.64 0.60
N MET A 97 -3.75 -2.31 0.58
CA MET A 97 -2.84 -1.51 -0.23
C MET A 97 -2.26 -0.33 0.53
N ARG A 98 -1.05 0.09 0.15
CA ARG A 98 -0.48 1.39 0.52
C ARG A 98 0.10 2.10 -0.70
N THR A 99 -0.18 3.39 -0.82
CA THR A 99 0.28 4.25 -1.93
C THR A 99 0.63 5.65 -1.45
N ASP A 100 1.40 6.39 -2.25
CA ASP A 100 1.87 7.74 -1.98
C ASP A 100 0.79 8.82 -2.15
N ASN A 101 0.97 9.93 -1.44
CA ASN A 101 0.03 11.07 -1.45
C ASN A 101 0.36 12.06 -2.56
N ASP A 102 0.38 11.54 -3.79
CA ASP A 102 0.70 12.30 -4.98
C ASP A 102 -0.23 13.50 -5.16
N VAL A 103 0.35 14.68 -5.37
CA VAL A 103 -0.36 15.92 -5.73
C VAL A 103 0.22 16.46 -7.04
N SER A 104 -0.54 16.32 -8.13
CA SER A 104 -0.09 16.64 -9.49
C SER A 104 -0.77 17.90 -10.05
N LYS A 105 -0.10 18.61 -10.96
CA LYS A 105 -0.71 19.76 -11.66
C LYS A 105 -1.71 19.26 -12.69
N VAL A 106 -2.89 19.87 -12.72
CA VAL A 106 -3.88 19.60 -13.78
C VAL A 106 -3.39 20.23 -15.09
N PRO A 107 -3.31 19.48 -16.20
CA PRO A 107 -2.88 20.03 -17.48
C PRO A 107 -3.74 21.24 -17.88
N CYS A 108 -3.07 22.32 -18.29
CA CYS A 108 -3.71 23.55 -18.77
C CYS A 108 -4.63 24.27 -17.76
N LYS A 109 -4.57 23.93 -16.47
CA LYS A 109 -5.31 24.61 -15.40
C LYS A 109 -4.40 25.05 -14.26
N ASP A 110 -4.80 26.10 -13.54
CA ASP A 110 -4.12 26.58 -12.34
C ASP A 110 -4.63 25.87 -11.09
N GLU A 111 -4.73 24.55 -11.17
CA GLU A 111 -5.26 23.67 -10.14
C GLU A 111 -4.35 22.45 -9.95
N LYS A 112 -4.42 21.86 -8.76
CA LYS A 112 -3.77 20.62 -8.36
C LYS A 112 -4.79 19.51 -8.21
N ASN A 113 -4.53 18.36 -8.83
CA ASN A 113 -5.24 17.13 -8.58
C ASN A 113 -4.63 16.40 -7.38
N LEU A 114 -5.49 15.95 -6.47
CA LEU A 114 -5.11 15.11 -5.33
C LEU A 114 -5.00 13.66 -5.78
N ALA A 115 -4.01 13.35 -6.62
CA ALA A 115 -3.91 12.10 -7.35
C ALA A 115 -3.88 10.87 -6.42
N GLY A 116 -3.12 10.89 -5.32
CA GLY A 116 -3.05 9.79 -4.35
C GLY A 116 -4.39 9.58 -3.62
N ILE A 117 -4.96 10.66 -3.07
CA ILE A 117 -6.29 10.61 -2.43
C ILE A 117 -7.36 10.11 -3.40
N ASN A 118 -7.40 10.66 -4.62
CA ASN A 118 -8.42 10.31 -5.60
C ASN A 118 -8.27 8.86 -6.11
N ARG A 119 -7.03 8.33 -6.19
CA ARG A 119 -6.75 6.90 -6.43
C ARG A 119 -7.41 6.05 -5.34
N CYS A 120 -7.15 6.36 -4.08
CA CYS A 120 -7.75 5.64 -2.95
C CYS A 120 -9.28 5.76 -2.89
N MET A 121 -9.83 6.96 -3.13
CA MET A 121 -11.28 7.18 -3.09
C MET A 121 -11.99 6.41 -4.20
N LYS A 122 -11.41 6.38 -5.41
CA LYS A 122 -11.94 5.60 -6.53
C LYS A 122 -11.98 4.11 -6.21
N ILE A 123 -10.86 3.54 -5.73
CA ILE A 123 -10.77 2.12 -5.32
C ILE A 123 -11.74 1.82 -4.18
N ALA A 124 -11.94 2.77 -3.25
CA ALA A 124 -12.91 2.64 -2.17
C ALA A 124 -14.38 2.75 -2.62
N GLY A 125 -14.67 3.00 -3.91
CA GLY A 125 -16.03 3.26 -4.41
C GLY A 125 -16.64 4.54 -3.85
N LYS A 126 -15.82 5.54 -3.55
CA LYS A 126 -16.22 6.84 -2.98
C LYS A 126 -16.03 7.96 -4.00
N VAL A 127 -16.75 9.06 -3.78
CA VAL A 127 -16.64 10.25 -4.61
C VAL A 127 -15.24 10.87 -4.47
N PRO A 128 -14.50 11.10 -5.57
CA PRO A 128 -13.22 11.79 -5.54
C PRO A 128 -13.34 13.24 -5.05
N TYR A 129 -12.25 13.78 -4.51
CA TYR A 129 -12.18 15.19 -4.14
C TYR A 129 -11.99 16.07 -5.38
N PRO A 130 -12.60 17.26 -5.41
CA PRO A 130 -12.35 18.22 -6.47
C PRO A 130 -10.89 18.68 -6.47
N PRO A 131 -10.38 19.17 -7.61
CA PRO A 131 -9.09 19.84 -7.66
C PRO A 131 -9.00 20.99 -6.66
N LYS A 132 -7.78 21.29 -6.20
CA LYS A 132 -7.47 22.40 -5.29
C LYS A 132 -6.58 23.44 -5.96
N ASP A 133 -6.31 24.54 -5.26
CA ASP A 133 -5.47 25.63 -5.76
C ASP A 133 -4.05 25.17 -6.12
N LEU A 134 -3.39 25.90 -7.03
CA LEU A 134 -2.06 25.58 -7.55
C LEU A 134 -0.97 25.42 -6.48
N ILE A 135 -1.09 26.11 -5.35
CA ILE A 135 -0.15 26.08 -4.21
C ILE A 135 -0.25 24.78 -3.38
N THR A 136 -1.25 23.94 -3.64
CA THR A 136 -1.49 22.72 -2.89
C THR A 136 -0.33 21.73 -3.05
N THR A 137 0.12 21.17 -1.94
CA THR A 137 1.13 20.12 -1.85
C THR A 137 0.66 19.02 -0.90
N ALA A 138 1.31 17.85 -0.89
CA ALA A 138 0.99 16.78 0.06
C ALA A 138 1.02 17.30 1.52
N ASN A 139 2.00 18.14 1.86
CA ASN A 139 2.10 18.77 3.17
C ASN A 139 0.89 19.65 3.53
N THR A 140 0.39 20.46 2.59
CA THR A 140 -0.77 21.34 2.87
C THR A 140 -2.03 20.51 3.03
N VAL A 141 -2.19 19.44 2.25
CA VAL A 141 -3.30 18.48 2.33
C VAL A 141 -3.31 17.71 3.65
N VAL A 142 -2.14 17.44 4.24
CA VAL A 142 -2.03 16.87 5.59
C VAL A 142 -2.41 17.91 6.64
N LYS A 143 -1.88 19.14 6.53
CA LYS A 143 -2.12 20.22 7.50
C LYS A 143 -3.56 20.72 7.53
N ASP A 144 -4.24 20.74 6.39
CA ASP A 144 -5.62 21.22 6.28
C ASP A 144 -6.68 20.16 6.67
N GLY A 145 -6.25 18.96 7.09
CA GLY A 145 -7.12 17.87 7.52
C GLY A 145 -7.75 17.05 6.40
N THR A 146 -7.51 17.39 5.13
CA THR A 146 -8.06 16.64 3.99
C THR A 146 -7.52 15.22 3.93
N TRP A 147 -6.22 15.05 4.19
CA TRP A 147 -5.61 13.74 4.29
C TRP A 147 -6.27 12.89 5.37
N LEU A 148 -6.45 13.44 6.58
CA LEU A 148 -7.04 12.73 7.71
C LEU A 148 -8.48 12.28 7.39
N ASN A 149 -9.31 13.19 6.87
CA ASN A 149 -10.68 12.89 6.48
C ASN A 149 -10.77 11.85 5.35
N ALA A 150 -9.81 11.85 4.42
CA ALA A 150 -9.71 10.79 3.41
C ALA A 150 -9.32 9.46 4.06
N SER A 151 -8.22 9.43 4.83
CA SER A 151 -7.69 8.26 5.55
C SER A 151 -8.73 7.58 6.42
N ASP A 152 -9.50 8.33 7.21
CA ASP A 152 -10.56 7.77 8.08
C ASP A 152 -11.64 7.02 7.29
N LYS A 153 -11.88 7.43 6.04
CA LYS A 153 -12.88 6.79 5.15
C LYS A 153 -12.35 5.56 4.43
N ILE A 154 -11.04 5.48 4.18
CA ILE A 154 -10.42 4.44 3.33
C ILE A 154 -9.69 3.38 4.15
N ASN A 155 -9.10 3.73 5.30
CA ASN A 155 -8.34 2.81 6.16
C ASN A 155 -9.17 1.59 6.60
N PRO A 156 -10.45 1.71 7.00
CA PRO A 156 -11.28 0.54 7.36
C PRO A 156 -11.50 -0.46 6.20
N LYS A 157 -11.22 -0.06 4.96
CA LYS A 157 -11.33 -0.91 3.77
C LYS A 157 -9.99 -1.52 3.34
N GLY A 158 -8.94 -1.41 4.16
CA GLY A 158 -7.61 -1.92 3.81
C GLY A 158 -6.86 -1.01 2.82
N ILE A 159 -7.28 0.23 2.64
CA ILE A 159 -6.63 1.19 1.73
C ILE A 159 -5.90 2.22 2.56
N TYR A 160 -4.58 2.28 2.45
CA TYR A 160 -3.72 3.18 3.20
C TYR A 160 -3.02 4.17 2.28
N LEU A 161 -2.85 5.40 2.76
CA LEU A 161 -2.23 6.49 2.02
C LEU A 161 -1.07 7.05 2.85
N SER A 162 0.11 7.21 2.24
CA SER A 162 1.25 7.90 2.86
C SER A 162 0.86 9.34 3.23
N LYS A 163 1.56 10.01 4.16
CA LYS A 163 1.33 11.47 4.34
C LYS A 163 1.95 12.25 3.20
N ILE A 164 3.13 11.83 2.76
CA ILE A 164 3.80 12.32 1.55
C ILE A 164 4.20 11.12 0.70
N ASP A 165 5.23 10.41 1.14
CA ASP A 165 5.77 9.18 0.54
C ASP A 165 6.39 8.30 1.64
N LEU A 166 6.86 7.10 1.28
CA LEU A 166 7.52 6.19 2.24
C LEU A 166 8.69 6.87 2.99
N GLU A 167 9.57 7.58 2.28
CA GLU A 167 10.77 8.17 2.89
C GLU A 167 10.42 9.28 3.90
N SER A 168 9.47 10.14 3.55
CA SER A 168 9.01 11.22 4.43
C SER A 168 8.26 10.67 5.64
N ASP A 169 7.43 9.65 5.45
CA ASP A 169 6.70 9.03 6.56
C ASP A 169 7.67 8.32 7.51
N LEU A 170 8.69 7.64 6.98
CA LEU A 170 9.77 7.04 7.76
C LEU A 170 10.53 8.09 8.59
N ALA A 171 10.76 9.27 8.01
CA ALA A 171 11.41 10.38 8.71
C ALA A 171 10.60 10.92 9.90
N LEU A 172 9.27 10.76 9.88
CA LEU A 172 8.42 11.15 11.00
C LEU A 172 8.48 10.14 12.16
N GLU A 173 8.66 8.85 11.84
CA GLU A 173 8.69 7.79 12.85
C GLU A 173 10.10 7.45 13.36
N MET A 174 11.13 7.66 12.53
CA MET A 174 12.54 7.35 12.86
C MET A 174 13.50 8.51 12.54
N PRO A 175 13.25 9.74 13.03
CA PRO A 175 14.05 10.91 12.66
C PRO A 175 15.51 10.80 13.10
N ILE A 176 15.77 10.24 14.28
CA ILE A 176 17.12 10.15 14.87
C ILE A 176 17.97 9.16 14.08
N GLU A 177 17.42 7.98 13.79
CA GLU A 177 18.05 6.91 13.04
C GLU A 177 18.32 7.34 11.60
N LEU A 178 17.37 8.04 11.00
CA LEU A 178 17.48 8.52 9.64
C LEU A 178 18.63 9.53 9.52
N MET A 179 18.69 10.54 10.40
CA MET A 179 19.81 11.50 10.41
C MET A 179 21.16 10.84 10.71
N ALA A 180 21.19 9.84 11.61
CA ALA A 180 22.42 9.10 11.91
C ALA A 180 22.93 8.30 10.70
N TYR A 181 22.04 7.65 9.94
CA TYR A 181 22.38 6.91 8.73
C TYR A 181 22.89 7.84 7.61
N THR A 182 22.18 8.94 7.35
CA THR A 182 22.51 9.85 6.23
C THR A 182 23.68 10.80 6.55
N LYS A 183 24.00 10.97 7.85
CA LYS A 183 24.99 11.94 8.36
C LYS A 183 24.69 13.36 7.88
N LYS A 184 23.42 13.74 7.88
CA LYS A 184 22.94 15.09 7.52
C LYS A 184 22.53 15.86 8.76
N ASP A 185 22.67 17.18 8.68
CA ASP A 185 22.38 18.09 9.79
C ASP A 185 20.87 18.38 9.95
N ASN A 186 20.06 18.01 8.95
CA ASN A 186 18.62 18.18 9.00
C ASN A 186 17.86 17.01 8.35
N ILE A 187 16.60 16.89 8.75
CA ILE A 187 15.73 15.79 8.32
C ILE A 187 15.34 15.88 6.85
N ASP A 188 15.09 17.09 6.34
CA ASP A 188 14.68 17.30 4.94
C ASP A 188 15.77 16.84 3.96
N ASP A 189 17.04 17.13 4.27
CA ASP A 189 18.18 16.67 3.47
C ASP A 189 18.43 15.17 3.63
N SER A 190 18.05 14.59 4.78
CA SER A 190 18.05 13.13 4.97
C SER A 190 17.00 12.45 4.10
N VAL A 191 15.78 13.00 4.05
CA VAL A 191 14.70 12.52 3.18
C VAL A 191 15.11 12.62 1.71
N LYS A 192 15.59 13.79 1.27
CA LYS A 192 16.11 13.98 -0.10
C LYS A 192 17.23 12.99 -0.42
N TYR A 193 18.11 12.72 0.54
CA TYR A 193 19.15 11.71 0.38
C TYR A 193 18.51 10.34 0.11
N ILE A 194 17.62 9.80 0.94
CA ILE A 194 17.02 8.49 0.63
C ILE A 194 16.31 8.50 -0.73
N GLN A 195 15.58 9.57 -1.05
CA GLN A 195 14.83 9.71 -2.29
C GLN A 195 15.67 9.58 -3.57
N THR A 196 16.96 9.98 -3.59
CA THR A 196 17.74 9.89 -4.84
C THR A 196 18.11 8.46 -5.25
N LYS A 197 18.02 7.47 -4.34
CA LYS A 197 18.27 6.05 -4.62
C LYS A 197 17.34 5.19 -3.75
N LYS A 198 16.02 5.43 -3.88
CA LYS A 198 14.96 4.94 -2.97
C LYS A 198 15.20 3.50 -2.47
N ALA A 199 15.15 2.50 -3.35
CA ALA A 199 15.25 1.10 -2.96
C ALA A 199 16.61 0.72 -2.33
N ILE A 200 17.72 1.22 -2.89
CA ILE A 200 19.08 0.89 -2.40
C ILE A 200 19.31 1.51 -1.02
N ARG A 201 18.98 2.80 -0.86
CA ARG A 201 19.17 3.52 0.41
C ARG A 201 18.19 3.06 1.48
N MET A 202 16.96 2.71 1.10
CA MET A 202 16.01 2.10 2.02
C MET A 202 16.56 0.78 2.57
N ARG A 203 17.07 -0.10 1.70
CA ARG A 203 17.69 -1.36 2.14
C ARG A 203 18.88 -1.14 3.08
N GLU A 204 19.79 -0.23 2.74
CA GLU A 204 20.94 0.10 3.58
C GLU A 204 20.52 0.64 4.96
N PHE A 205 19.52 1.53 4.98
CA PHE A 205 18.96 2.08 6.22
C PHE A 205 18.37 0.97 7.11
N LEU A 206 17.57 0.08 6.52
CA LEU A 206 16.94 -1.04 7.22
C LEU A 206 17.99 -1.99 7.82
N LEU A 207 19.03 -2.33 7.06
CA LEU A 207 20.12 -3.20 7.52
C LEU A 207 20.87 -2.61 8.74
N GLN A 208 21.07 -1.29 8.78
CA GLN A 208 21.77 -0.64 9.88
C GLN A 208 20.90 -0.46 11.13
N ASN A 209 19.57 -0.37 10.97
CA ASN A 209 18.65 -0.01 12.05
C ASN A 209 17.66 -1.13 12.42
N LYS A 210 17.95 -2.40 12.06
CA LYS A 210 17.05 -3.55 12.33
C LYS A 210 16.52 -3.60 13.77
N ALA A 211 17.39 -3.38 14.76
CA ALA A 211 17.00 -3.45 16.17
C ALA A 211 16.00 -2.35 16.58
N LYS A 212 16.07 -1.18 15.92
CA LYS A 212 15.27 0.01 16.23
C LYS A 212 13.97 0.10 15.45
N LEU A 213 13.81 -0.69 14.39
CA LEU A 213 12.52 -0.84 13.68
C LEU A 213 11.42 -1.46 14.56
N LYS A 214 11.73 -1.92 15.78
CA LYS A 214 10.70 -2.27 16.77
C LYS A 214 9.92 -1.07 17.27
N ASP A 215 10.53 0.12 17.24
CA ASP A 215 9.92 1.34 17.78
C ASP A 215 8.78 1.85 16.88
N ILE A 216 8.71 1.41 15.62
CA ILE A 216 7.64 1.75 14.68
C ILE A 216 6.41 0.83 14.77
N GLN A 217 6.38 -0.13 15.72
CA GLN A 217 5.23 -1.02 15.96
C GLN A 217 3.94 -0.29 16.38
N MET A 218 4.06 0.95 16.85
CA MET A 218 2.91 1.80 17.21
C MET A 218 2.62 2.89 16.17
N GLY A 219 3.40 2.93 15.07
CA GLY A 219 3.32 3.97 14.05
C GLY A 219 2.15 3.82 13.08
N GLU A 220 2.11 4.74 12.10
CA GLU A 220 1.22 4.64 10.94
C GLU A 220 1.72 3.59 9.94
N LEU A 221 3.04 3.46 9.79
CA LEU A 221 3.67 2.60 8.78
C LEU A 221 3.31 1.12 8.93
N ILE A 222 3.15 0.63 10.15
CA ILE A 222 2.83 -0.78 10.44
C ILE A 222 1.35 -1.14 10.21
N LYS A 223 0.45 -0.14 10.22
CA LYS A 223 -1.00 -0.35 10.14
C LYS A 223 -1.46 -1.23 8.97
N PRO A 224 -1.04 -1.01 7.72
CA PRO A 224 -1.46 -1.88 6.61
C PRO A 224 -1.02 -3.34 6.80
N LEU A 225 0.19 -3.56 7.33
CA LEU A 225 0.67 -4.92 7.57
C LEU A 225 -0.15 -5.63 8.67
N ASN A 226 -0.47 -4.92 9.75
CA ASN A 226 -1.35 -5.42 10.80
C ASN A 226 -2.77 -5.68 10.28
N HIS A 227 -3.28 -4.85 9.38
CA HIS A 227 -4.59 -5.06 8.75
C HIS A 227 -4.59 -6.36 7.93
N ALA A 228 -3.58 -6.58 7.10
CA ALA A 228 -3.45 -7.81 6.31
C ALA A 228 -3.43 -9.05 7.21
N LYS A 229 -2.68 -8.99 8.32
CA LYS A 229 -2.67 -10.04 9.35
C LYS A 229 -4.06 -10.27 9.95
N GLN A 230 -4.76 -9.20 10.34
CA GLN A 230 -6.11 -9.29 10.94
C GLN A 230 -7.15 -9.89 9.99
N ILE A 231 -7.07 -9.58 8.69
CA ILE A 231 -7.92 -10.22 7.68
C ILE A 231 -7.73 -11.73 7.71
N VAL A 232 -6.49 -12.21 7.66
CA VAL A 232 -6.18 -13.64 7.65
C VAL A 232 -6.59 -14.32 8.96
N GLU A 233 -6.30 -13.69 10.11
CA GLU A 233 -6.75 -14.19 11.42
C GLU A 233 -8.28 -14.28 11.51
N GLY A 234 -9.02 -13.36 10.88
CA GLY A 234 -10.48 -13.41 10.78
C GLY A 234 -10.95 -14.59 9.93
N LEU A 235 -10.35 -14.80 8.76
CA LEU A 235 -10.67 -15.94 7.89
C LEU A 235 -10.52 -17.28 8.59
N HIS A 236 -9.47 -17.44 9.41
CA HIS A 236 -9.23 -18.67 10.17
C HIS A 236 -10.21 -18.90 11.34
N ARG A 237 -10.90 -17.85 11.82
CA ARG A 237 -11.92 -17.99 12.87
C ARG A 237 -13.29 -18.37 12.31
N ASP A 238 -13.54 -18.02 11.05
CA ASP A 238 -14.81 -18.27 10.36
C ASP A 238 -14.80 -19.55 9.50
N ALA A 239 -13.67 -20.26 9.44
CA ALA A 239 -13.45 -21.53 8.71
C ALA A 239 -13.66 -22.75 9.61
#